data_AF-A0A3C0TWZ1-F1
#
_entry.id   AF-A0A3C0TWZ1-F1
#
_cell.length_a   1.000
_cell.length_b   1.000
_cell.length_c   1.000
_cell.angle_alpha   90.00
_cell.angle_beta   90.00
_cell.angle_gamma   90.00
#
_symmetry.space_group_name_H-M   'P 1'
#
loop_
_entity.id
_entity.type
_entity.pdbx_description
1 polymer ?
#
loop_
_entity_poly.entity_id
_entity_poly.type
_entity_poly.pdbx_seq_one_letter_code
_entity_poly.pdbx_strand_id
1 'polypeptide(L)' 'LNNREAVLEMLGRFSENISVLQRAIRWGDGDALFEAFSRTRAIRKQIIEAGQDTAEPDFGRHARKFQQGEDKKS' A
#
# COMPACT_ATOMS: atom_id res chain seq x y z
N LEU A 1 2.04 17.79 -15.49
CA LEU A 1 1.28 16.62 -15.00
C LEU A 1 2.21 15.42 -15.12
N ASN A 2 3.19 15.32 -14.22
CA ASN A 2 4.49 14.69 -14.55
C ASN A 2 4.53 13.18 -14.29
N ASN A 3 3.48 12.60 -13.71
CA ASN A 3 3.45 11.19 -13.32
C ASN A 3 2.34 10.39 -14.04
N ARG A 4 1.77 10.93 -15.12
CA ARG A 4 0.60 10.35 -15.79
C ARG A 4 0.86 8.91 -16.25
N GLU A 5 1.99 8.68 -16.91
CA GLU A 5 2.33 7.37 -17.49
C GLU A 5 2.53 6.31 -16.39
N ALA A 6 3.31 6.60 -15.36
CA ALA A 6 3.53 5.67 -14.25
C ALA A 6 2.24 5.36 -13.47
N VAL A 7 1.35 6.35 -13.32
CA VAL A 7 0.04 6.11 -12.70
C VAL A 7 -0.82 5.19 -13.58
N LEU A 8 -0.85 5.40 -14.90
CA LEU A 8 -1.59 4.53 -15.81
C LEU A 8 -1.04 3.09 -15.81
N GLU A 9 0.28 2.93 -15.75
CA GLU A 9 0.92 1.61 -15.63
C GLU A 9 0.48 0.91 -14.33
N MET A 10 0.55 1.61 -13.19
CA MET A 10 0.14 1.06 -11.90
C MET A 10 -1.34 0.67 -11.88
N LEU A 11 -2.21 1.49 -12.48
CA LEU A 11 -3.63 1.17 -12.62
C LEU A 11 -3.88 -0.06 -13.51
N GLY A 12 -3.11 -0.22 -14.58
CA GLY A 12 -3.15 -1.41 -15.43
C GLY A 12 -2.81 -2.68 -14.66
N ARG A 13 -1.65 -2.70 -14.00
CA ARG A 13 -1.21 -3.84 -13.15
C ARG A 13 -2.22 -4.16 -12.05
N PHE A 14 -2.81 -3.13 -11.43
CA PHE A 14 -3.84 -3.33 -10.41
C PHE A 14 -5.10 -3.99 -10.97
N SER A 15 -5.55 -3.58 -12.16
CA SER A 15 -6.71 -4.15 -12.83
C SER A 15 -6.49 -5.63 -13.21
N GLU A 16 -5.28 -5.98 -13.62
CA GLU A 16 -4.87 -7.37 -13.87
C GLU A 16 -4.93 -8.21 -12.60
N ASN A 17 -4.36 -7.72 -11.49
CA ASN A 17 -4.39 -8.41 -10.20
C ASN A 17 -5.82 -8.67 -9.71
N ILE A 18 -6.73 -7.69 -9.85
CA ILE A 18 -8.15 -7.87 -9.53
C ILE A 18 -8.77 -8.94 -10.41
N SER A 19 -8.48 -8.94 -11.71
CA SER A 19 -9.04 -9.90 -12.66
C SER A 19 -8.62 -11.34 -12.33
N VAL A 20 -7.38 -11.54 -11.88
CA VAL A 20 -6.87 -12.83 -11.40
C VAL A 20 -7.61 -13.27 -10.14
N LEU A 21 -7.73 -12.40 -9.14
CA LEU A 21 -8.45 -12.70 -7.89
C LEU A 21 -9.92 -13.03 -8.15
N GLN A 22 -10.60 -12.26 -9.00
CA GLN A 22 -11.99 -12.53 -9.38
C GLN A 22 -12.16 -13.91 -10.03
N ARG A 23 -11.22 -14.31 -10.91
CA ARG A 23 -11.25 -15.63 -11.54
C ARG A 23 -11.06 -16.75 -10.52
N ALA A 24 -10.09 -16.61 -9.61
CA ALA A 24 -9.85 -17.58 -8.55
C ALA A 24 -11.10 -17.76 -7.67
N ILE A 25 -11.77 -16.67 -7.29
CA ILE A 25 -13.04 -16.72 -6.55
C ILE A 25 -14.13 -17.45 -7.35
N ARG A 26 -14.32 -17.10 -8.64
CA ARG A 26 -15.36 -17.71 -9.48
C ARG A 26 -15.20 -19.23 -9.65
N TRP A 27 -13.98 -19.73 -9.65
CA TRP A 27 -13.69 -21.16 -9.83
C TRP A 27 -13.40 -21.89 -8.53
N GLY A 28 -13.49 -21.21 -7.37
CA GLY A 28 -13.21 -21.82 -6.07
C GLY A 28 -11.75 -22.25 -5.88
N ASP A 29 -10.81 -21.57 -6.56
CA ASP A 29 -9.37 -21.86 -6.47
C ASP A 29 -8.80 -21.33 -5.14
N GLY A 30 -8.94 -22.15 -4.10
CA GLY A 30 -8.50 -21.81 -2.74
C GLY A 30 -7.00 -21.64 -2.60
N ASP A 31 -6.20 -22.42 -3.34
CA ASP A 31 -4.74 -22.35 -3.28
C ASP A 31 -4.23 -21.03 -3.85
N ALA A 32 -4.76 -20.59 -5.00
CA ALA A 32 -4.40 -19.30 -5.58
C ALA A 32 -4.75 -18.13 -4.64
N LEU A 33 -5.90 -18.19 -3.96
CA LEU A 33 -6.32 -17.18 -2.99
C LEU A 33 -5.43 -17.18 -1.75
N PHE A 34 -5.14 -18.35 -1.19
CA PHE A 34 -4.25 -18.50 -0.05
C PHE A 34 -2.87 -17.91 -0.34
N GLU A 35 -2.31 -18.24 -1.49
CA GLU A 35 -1.03 -17.73 -1.96
C GLU A 35 -1.03 -16.21 -2.13
N ALA A 36 -2.08 -15.65 -2.74
CA ALA A 36 -2.21 -14.20 -2.93
C ALA A 36 -2.27 -13.44 -1.59
N PHE A 37 -3.06 -13.94 -0.64
CA PHE A 37 -3.19 -13.31 0.68
C PHE A 37 -1.93 -13.48 1.53
N SER A 38 -1.27 -14.63 1.45
CA SER A 38 -0.01 -14.89 2.15
C SER A 38 1.09 -13.94 1.69
N ARG A 39 1.23 -13.72 0.38
CA ARG A 39 2.17 -12.72 -0.17
C ARG A 39 1.85 -11.31 0.33
N THR A 40 0.58 -10.90 0.30
CA THR A 40 0.17 -9.56 0.75
C THR A 40 0.46 -9.34 2.23
N ARG A 41 0.22 -10.36 3.07
CA ARG A 41 0.54 -10.33 4.51
C ARG A 41 2.05 -10.23 4.76
N ALA A 42 2.86 -10.95 3.98
CA ALA A 42 4.32 -10.89 4.09
C ALA A 42 4.86 -9.48 3.80
N ILE A 43 4.37 -8.84 2.73
CA ILE A 43 4.72 -7.45 2.39
C ILE A 43 4.34 -6.51 3.53
N ARG A 44 3.12 -6.63 4.08
CA ARG A 44 2.68 -5.80 5.21
C ARG A 44 3.58 -5.96 6.42
N LYS A 45 3.98 -7.20 6.75
CA LYS A 45 4.91 -7.48 7.84
C LYS A 45 6.27 -6.82 7.60
N GLN A 46 6.81 -6.90 6.39
CA GLN A 46 8.09 -6.25 6.04
C GLN A 46 8.03 -4.72 6.19
N ILE A 47 6.90 -4.08 5.84
CA ILE A 47 6.70 -2.63 6.03
C ILE A 47 6.76 -2.26 7.53
N ILE A 48 6.13 -3.06 8.38
CA ILE A 48 6.13 -2.86 9.84
C ILE A 48 7.54 -3.05 10.39
N GLU A 49 8.22 -4.12 10.00
CA GLU A 49 9.60 -4.42 10.43
C GLU A 49 10.59 -3.35 10.00
N ALA A 50 10.38 -2.72 8.84
CA ALA A 50 11.17 -1.59 8.37
C ALA A 50 10.85 -0.26 9.10
N GLY A 51 9.91 -0.26 10.06
CA GLY A 51 9.46 0.95 10.76
C GLY A 51 8.79 1.98 9.84
N GLN A 52 8.32 1.55 8.65
CA GLN A 52 7.66 2.42 7.66
C GLN A 52 6.13 2.44 7.84
N ASP A 53 5.65 1.84 8.91
CA ASP A 53 4.25 1.91 9.30
C ASP A 53 3.97 3.17 10.11
N THR A 54 2.79 3.76 9.94
CA THR A 54 2.36 4.92 10.73
C THR A 54 0.87 4.84 11.00
N ALA A 55 0.49 5.16 12.24
CA ALA A 55 -0.91 5.23 12.67
C ALA A 55 -1.58 6.56 12.28
N GLU A 56 -0.80 7.54 11.83
CA GLU A 56 -1.33 8.86 11.46
C GLU A 56 -2.05 8.83 10.10
N PRO A 57 -3.12 9.64 9.94
CA PRO A 57 -3.74 9.85 8.63
C PRO A 57 -2.74 10.35 7.57
N ASP A 58 -3.07 10.12 6.29
CA ASP A 58 -2.23 10.46 5.13
C ASP A 58 -0.79 9.93 5.22
N PHE A 59 -0.60 8.77 5.85
CA PHE A 59 0.70 8.12 6.01
C PHE A 59 1.74 9.02 6.70
N GLY A 60 1.31 9.84 7.68
CA GLY A 60 2.21 10.70 8.45
C GLY A 60 2.88 11.81 7.63
N ARG A 61 2.42 12.07 6.39
CA ARG A 61 2.99 13.15 5.54
C ARG A 61 2.84 14.55 6.15
N HIS A 62 1.90 14.73 7.08
CA HIS A 62 1.67 16.00 7.76
C HIS A 62 2.39 16.14 9.12
N ALA A 63 3.01 15.09 9.65
CA ALA A 63 3.65 15.07 10.98
C ALA A 63 4.69 16.19 11.17
N ARG A 64 5.46 16.50 10.12
CA ARG A 64 6.52 17.54 10.16
C ARG A 64 6.01 18.96 10.40
N LYS A 65 4.71 19.26 10.21
CA LYS A 65 4.22 20.64 10.38
C LYS A 65 4.04 21.03 11.85
N PHE A 66 3.92 20.08 12.77
CA PHE A 66 3.65 20.38 14.18
C PHE A 66 4.91 20.63 15.03
N GLN A 67 6.09 20.20 14.60
CA GLN A 67 7.33 20.37 15.38
C GLN A 67 8.07 21.68 15.11
N GLN A 68 7.78 22.37 14.01
CA GLN A 68 8.52 23.59 13.63
C GLN A 68 7.99 24.88 14.28
N GLY A 69 6.94 24.79 15.10
CA GLY A 69 6.30 25.91 15.79
C GLY A 69 6.73 26.11 17.25
N GLU A 70 7.30 25.09 17.91
CA GLU A 70 7.68 25.16 19.33
C GLU A 70 9.14 25.64 19.53
N ASP A 71 10.01 25.45 18.54
CA ASP A 71 11.43 25.83 18.61
C ASP A 71 11.71 27.34 18.44
N LYS A 72 10.69 28.17 18.20
CA LYS A 72 10.86 29.63 17.98
C LYS A 72 10.52 30.52 19.18
N LYS A 73 10.34 29.95 20.37
CA LYS A 73 9.93 30.71 21.56
C LYS A 73 10.90 30.68 22.75
N SER A 74 12.15 30.28 22.54
CA SER A 74 13.19 30.36 23.57
C SER A 74 14.32 31.32 23.21
#